data_AF-A0A2V7WYU5-F1
#
_entry.id   AF-A0A2V7WYU5-F1
#
_cell.length_a   1.000
_cell.length_b   1.000
_cell.length_c   1.000
_cell.angle_alpha   90.00
_cell.angle_beta   90.00
_cell.angle_gamma   90.00
#
_symmetry.space_group_name_H-M   'P 1'
#
loop_
_entity.id
_entity.type
_entity.pdbx_description
1 polymer ?
#
loop_
_entity_poly.entity_id
_entity_poly.type
_entity_poly.pdbx_seq_one_letter_code
_entity_poly.pdbx_strand_id
1 'polypeptide(L)'
;YVDLGAIYLQQKRYKEAKAALGQAVALDPDQPDAHYQLGRLYQAQGNSAAAAAELSKVRELHAKADQALASKMPVTATPPNSTVSK
;
A
#
# COMPACT_ATOMS: atom_id res chain seq x y z
N TYR A 1 4.06 14.72 1.35
CA TYR A 1 3.61 14.79 -0.06
C TYR A 1 2.29 14.07 -0.31
N VAL A 2 2.01 12.94 0.36
CA VAL A 2 0.72 12.23 0.26
C VAL A 2 -0.46 13.13 0.64
N ASP A 3 -0.43 13.78 1.80
CA ASP A 3 -1.55 14.63 2.26
C ASP A 3 -1.80 15.79 1.30
N LEU A 4 -0.74 16.40 0.79
CA LEU A 4 -0.83 17.46 -0.23
C LEU A 4 -1.50 16.94 -1.50
N GLY A 5 -1.11 15.74 -1.96
CA GLY A 5 -1.74 15.07 -3.10
C GLY A 5 -3.21 14.75 -2.86
N ALA A 6 -3.56 14.27 -1.67
CA ALA A 6 -4.93 14.00 -1.28
C ALA A 6 -5.79 15.28 -1.26
N ILE A 7 -5.26 16.39 -0.73
CA ILE A 7 -5.92 17.70 -0.73
C ILE A 7 -6.17 18.17 -2.17
N TYR A 8 -5.17 18.11 -3.04
CA TYR A 8 -5.35 18.47 -4.46
C TYR A 8 -6.39 17.58 -5.15
N LEU A 9 -6.42 16.28 -4.82
CA LEU A 9 -7.42 15.36 -5.34
C LEU A 9 -8.84 15.74 -4.90
N GLN A 10 -9.04 16.11 -3.64
CA GLN A 10 -10.34 16.62 -3.14
C GLN A 10 -10.77 17.90 -3.88
N GLN A 11 -9.82 18.75 -4.24
CA GLN A 11 -10.06 19.96 -5.03
C GLN A 11 -10.22 19.68 -6.54
N LYS A 12 -10.20 18.41 -6.98
CA LYS A 12 -10.19 17.99 -8.39
C LYS A 12 -9.03 18.56 -9.22
N ARG A 13 -7.96 19.01 -8.56
CA ARG A 13 -6.73 19.54 -9.15
C ARG A 13 -5.80 18.38 -9.51
N TYR A 14 -6.22 17.63 -10.53
CA TYR A 14 -5.61 16.33 -10.81
C TYR A 14 -4.14 16.40 -11.26
N LYS A 15 -3.72 17.50 -11.90
CA LYS A 15 -2.33 17.68 -12.31
C LYS A 15 -1.42 17.86 -11.10
N GLU A 16 -1.80 18.74 -10.18
CA GLU A 16 -1.05 18.99 -8.94
C GLU A 16 -1.10 17.77 -8.01
N ALA A 17 -2.23 17.07 -7.94
CA ALA A 17 -2.34 15.82 -7.21
C ALA A 17 -1.35 14.78 -7.77
N LYS A 18 -1.29 14.60 -9.10
CA LYS A 18 -0.32 13.68 -9.73
C LYS A 18 1.13 14.06 -9.41
N ALA A 19 1.46 15.35 -9.47
CA ALA A 19 2.81 15.82 -9.17
C ALA A 19 3.18 15.57 -7.71
N ALA A 20 2.32 15.93 -6.77
CA ALA A 20 2.55 15.72 -5.34
C ALA A 20 2.65 14.23 -4.98
N LEU A 21 1.77 13.39 -5.51
CA LEU A 21 1.80 11.95 -5.27
C LEU A 21 2.99 11.27 -5.95
N GLY A 22 3.39 11.74 -7.14
CA GLY A 22 4.62 11.27 -7.79
C GLY A 22 5.87 11.57 -6.97
N GLN A 23 5.94 12.74 -6.32
CA GLN A 23 7.01 13.05 -5.37
C GLN A 23 6.96 12.14 -4.13
N ALA A 24 5.78 11.79 -3.63
CA ALA A 24 5.64 10.85 -2.53
C ALA A 24 6.23 9.47 -2.89
N VAL A 25 5.88 8.93 -4.05
CA VAL A 25 6.43 7.65 -4.55
C VAL A 25 7.93 7.73 -4.82
N ALA A 26 8.44 8.87 -5.31
CA ALA A 26 9.87 9.04 -5.53
C ALA A 26 10.67 9.06 -4.22
N LEU A 27 10.10 9.59 -3.13
CA LEU A 27 10.72 9.62 -1.81
C LEU A 27 10.64 8.27 -1.09
N ASP A 28 9.49 7.60 -1.18
CA ASP A 28 9.26 6.29 -0.58
C ASP A 28 8.43 5.42 -1.53
N PRO A 29 9.09 4.61 -2.38
CA PRO A 29 8.42 3.73 -3.34
C PRO A 29 7.65 2.57 -2.69
N ASP A 30 7.89 2.29 -1.41
CA ASP A 30 7.25 1.21 -0.67
C ASP A 30 6.13 1.74 0.26
N GLN A 31 5.75 3.02 0.12
CA GLN A 31 4.69 3.65 0.90
C GLN A 31 3.29 3.32 0.37
N PRO A 32 2.46 2.53 1.09
CA PRO A 32 1.15 2.11 0.59
C PRO A 32 0.19 3.29 0.34
N ASP A 33 0.23 4.31 1.20
CA ASP A 33 -0.68 5.46 1.10
C ASP A 33 -0.48 6.29 -0.18
N ALA A 34 0.77 6.42 -0.64
CA ALA A 34 1.09 7.15 -1.87
C ALA A 34 0.47 6.45 -3.09
N HIS A 35 0.64 5.12 -3.18
CA HIS A 35 0.03 4.30 -4.22
C HIS A 35 -1.49 4.30 -4.14
N TYR A 36 -2.06 4.24 -2.93
CA TYR A 36 -3.50 4.29 -2.76
C TYR A 36 -4.10 5.60 -3.29
N GLN A 37 -3.50 6.74 -2.96
CA GLN A 37 -3.96 8.04 -3.47
C GLN A 37 -3.78 8.17 -4.99
N LEU A 38 -2.72 7.61 -5.59
CA LEU A 38 -2.58 7.53 -7.06
C LEU A 38 -3.69 6.68 -7.68
N GLY A 39 -4.04 5.56 -7.06
CA GLY A 39 -5.18 4.74 -7.46
C GLY A 39 -6.47 5.54 -7.51
N ARG A 40 -6.77 6.30 -6.43
CA ARG A 40 -7.95 7.18 -6.37
C ARG A 40 -7.91 8.30 -7.41
N LEU A 41 -6.74 8.89 -7.64
CA LEU A 41 -6.53 9.89 -8.69
C LEU A 41 -6.89 9.33 -10.07
N TYR A 42 -6.37 8.15 -10.40
CA TYR A 42 -6.64 7.52 -11.70
C TYR A 42 -8.10 7.09 -11.86
N GLN A 43 -8.77 6.65 -10.79
CA GLN A 43 -10.22 6.42 -10.81
C GLN A 43 -11.00 7.71 -11.10
N ALA A 44 -10.63 8.83 -10.44
CA ALA A 44 -11.27 10.11 -10.68
C ALA A 44 -11.07 10.64 -12.11
N GLN A 45 -10.01 10.19 -12.79
CA GLN A 45 -9.72 10.47 -14.20
C GLN A 45 -10.35 9.46 -15.17
N GLY A 46 -11.03 8.42 -14.68
CA GLY A 46 -11.58 7.33 -15.51
C GLY A 46 -10.53 6.35 -16.04
N ASN A 47 -9.28 6.43 -15.58
CA ASN A 47 -8.21 5.51 -15.99
C ASN A 47 -8.20 4.27 -15.08
N SER A 48 -9.15 3.36 -15.32
CA SER A 48 -9.30 2.14 -14.53
C SER A 48 -8.08 1.22 -14.56
N ALA A 49 -7.34 1.21 -15.67
CA ALA A 49 -6.13 0.38 -15.81
C ALA A 49 -5.01 0.86 -14.88
N ALA A 50 -4.70 2.16 -14.91
CA ALA A 50 -3.70 2.74 -14.02
C ALA A 50 -4.13 2.64 -12.55
N ALA A 51 -5.42 2.86 -12.25
CA ALA A 51 -5.94 2.68 -10.90
C ALA A 51 -5.74 1.24 -10.37
N ALA A 52 -6.04 0.23 -11.19
CA ALA A 52 -5.89 -1.16 -10.80
C ALA A 52 -4.42 -1.55 -10.55
N ALA A 53 -3.49 -0.98 -11.32
CA ALA A 53 -2.05 -1.18 -11.12
C ALA A 53 -1.61 -0.63 -9.75
N GLU A 54 -1.95 0.62 -9.43
CA GLU A 54 -1.59 1.24 -8.16
C GLU A 54 -2.21 0.52 -6.97
N LEU A 55 -3.49 0.13 -7.06
CA LEU A 55 -4.16 -0.61 -5.99
C LEU A 55 -3.61 -2.04 -5.81
N SER A 56 -3.08 -2.64 -6.86
CA SER A 56 -2.39 -3.93 -6.74
C SER A 56 -1.06 -3.76 -6.01
N LYS A 57 -0.33 -2.67 -6.27
CA LYS A 57 0.88 -2.34 -5.53
C LYS A 57 0.64 -2.15 -4.04
N VAL A 58 -0.46 -1.50 -3.66
CA VAL A 58 -0.88 -1.36 -2.25
C VAL A 58 -1.01 -2.74 -1.58
N ARG A 59 -1.69 -3.69 -2.24
CA ARG A 59 -1.86 -5.06 -1.70
C ARG A 59 -0.52 -5.78 -1.55
N GLU A 60 0.37 -5.65 -2.53
CA GLU A 60 1.72 -6.24 -2.47
C GLU A 60 2.53 -5.67 -1.30
N LEU A 61 2.49 -4.35 -1.09
CA LEU A 61 3.25 -3.68 -0.05
C LEU A 61 2.76 -4.07 1.35
N HIS A 62 1.43 -4.17 1.56
CA HIS A 62 0.89 -4.68 2.82
C HIS A 62 1.29 -6.15 3.06
N ALA A 63 1.15 -7.02 2.05
CA ALA A 63 1.55 -8.42 2.18
C ALA A 63 3.05 -8.58 2.51
N LYS A 64 3.91 -7.75 1.89
CA LYS A 64 5.36 -7.72 2.17
C LYS A 64 5.64 -7.25 3.60
N ALA A 65 4.91 -6.23 4.08
CA ALA A 65 5.06 -5.73 5.44
C ALA A 65 4.64 -6.77 6.49
N ASP A 66 3.53 -7.48 6.26
CA ASP A 66 3.05 -8.55 7.14
C ASP A 66 4.04 -9.72 7.22
N GLN A 67 4.61 -10.13 6.07
CA GLN A 67 5.66 -11.16 6.03
C GLN A 67 6.95 -10.71 6.73
N ALA A 68 7.34 -9.44 6.56
CA ALA A 68 8.49 -8.86 7.24
C ALA A 68 8.30 -8.78 8.75
N LEU A 69 7.06 -8.59 9.23
CA LEU A 69 6.73 -8.65 10.65
C LEU A 69 6.76 -10.10 11.18
N ALA A 70 6.15 -11.03 10.45
CA ALA A 70 6.09 -12.45 10.81
C ALA A 70 7.48 -13.10 10.89
N SER A 71 8.41 -12.72 10.01
CA SER A 71 9.79 -13.22 10.03
C SER A 71 10.64 -12.66 11.19
N LYS A 72 10.27 -11.49 11.74
CA LYS A 72 10.97 -10.85 12.87
C LYS A 72 10.42 -11.27 14.23
N MET A 73 9.21 -11.81 14.28
CA MET A 73 8.68 -12.45 15.47
C MET A 73 9.20 -13.90 15.52
N PRO A 74 10.01 -14.29 16.52
CA PRO A 74 10.30 -15.70 16.71
C PRO A 74 8.98 -16.36 17.11
N VAL A 75 8.36 -17.08 16.17
CA VAL A 75 7.42 -18.14 16.50
C VAL A 75 8.24 -19.17 17.26
N THR A 76 8.36 -19.00 18.57
CA THR A 76 8.80 -20.07 19.45
C THR A 76 7.83 -21.22 19.21
N ALA A 77 8.33 -22.21 18.48
CA ALA A 77 7.66 -23.46 18.22
C ALA A 77 7.07 -23.97 19.53
N THR A 78 5.76 -24.18 19.55
CA THR A 78 5.21 -25.26 20.37
C THR A 78 4.91 -26.38 19.37
N PRO A 79 5.70 -27.47 19.34
CA PRO A 79 5.39 -28.60 18.48
C PRO A 79 4.06 -29.24 18.93
N PRO A 80 3.38 -29.99 18.03
CA PRO A 80 2.18 -30.71 18.40
C PRO A 80 2.56 -31.77 19.44
N ASN A 81 2.04 -31.68 20.67
CA ASN A 81 2.21 -32.76 21.62
C ASN A 81 1.35 -33.94 21.18
N SER A 82 1.94 -34.84 20.38
CA SER A 82 1.47 -36.20 20.24
C SER A 82 2.13 -37.05 21.34
N THR A 83 1.45 -37.27 22.47
CA THR A 83 1.66 -38.48 23.30
C THR A 83 0.51 -38.72 24.29
N VAL A 84 -0.31 -39.73 23.98
CA VAL A 84 -0.83 -40.83 24.82
C VAL A 84 -1.13 -40.55 26.31
N SER A 85 -2.38 -40.76 26.75
CA SER A 85 -2.78 -41.66 27.87
C SER A 85 -4.22 -41.42 28.35
N LYS A 86 -5.17 -42.27 27.91
CA LYS A 86 -5.91 -43.22 28.76
C LYS A 86 -6.82 -44.10 27.90
#